data_AF-A0A931RED0-F1
#
_entry.id   AF-A0A931RED0-F1
#
_cell.length_a   1.000
_cell.length_b   1.000
_cell.length_c   1.000
_cell.angle_alpha   90.00
_cell.angle_beta   90.00
_cell.angle_gamma   90.00
#
_symmetry.space_group_name_H-M   'P 1'
#
loop_
_entity.id
_entity.type
_entity.pdbx_description
1 polymer ?
#
loop_
_entity_poly.entity_id
_entity_poly.type
_entity_poly.pdbx_seq_one_letter_code
_entity_poly.pdbx_strand_id
1 'polypeptide(L)'
;MLTEPNIDKKVIKAKIEESYGINITNLTHVIGGEASWGYKVETEKETFFFKIHIMLEEYKLRFDLTYRLFNNCGIKNITHPIKNKKGELIFYLDKYPAALFNFISGSNASKSELNNDQCFALGKLLGQVHKAKETIGDVFTEESIPRKF
;
A
#
# COMPACT_ATOMS: atom_id res chain seq x y z
N MET A 1 13.34 8.87 11.50
CA MET A 1 12.11 9.40 10.86
C MET A 1 12.49 9.93 9.49
N LEU A 2 11.79 9.51 8.44
CA LEU A 2 12.08 10.00 7.10
C LEU A 2 11.64 11.47 6.96
N THR A 3 12.56 12.34 6.54
CA THR A 3 12.23 13.69 6.07
C THR A 3 11.61 13.62 4.68
N GLU A 4 10.87 14.65 4.24
CA GLU A 4 10.30 14.68 2.88
C GLU A 4 11.36 14.35 1.81
N PRO A 5 10.98 13.62 0.75
CA PRO A 5 11.88 13.40 -0.36
C PRO A 5 12.24 14.72 -1.02
N ASN A 6 13.44 14.80 -1.61
CA ASN A 6 13.80 15.93 -2.47
C ASN A 6 13.11 15.80 -3.84
N ILE A 7 11.77 15.80 -3.84
CA ILE A 7 10.90 15.73 -4.99
C ILE A 7 9.84 16.82 -4.81
N ASP A 8 9.69 17.70 -5.79
CA ASP A 8 8.69 18.76 -5.74
C ASP A 8 7.27 18.18 -5.60
N LYS A 9 6.51 18.65 -4.61
CA LYS A 9 5.11 18.28 -4.38
C LYS A 9 4.24 18.49 -5.61
N LYS A 10 4.52 19.49 -6.46
CA LYS A 10 3.82 19.71 -7.73
C LYS A 10 4.06 18.58 -8.71
N VAL A 11 5.28 18.05 -8.77
CA VAL A 11 5.63 16.89 -9.60
C VAL A 11 4.93 15.63 -9.08
N ILE A 12 4.92 15.43 -7.74
CA ILE A 12 4.20 14.32 -7.10
C ILE A 12 2.72 14.39 -7.45
N LYS A 13 2.08 15.55 -7.23
CA LYS A 13 0.68 15.78 -7.57
C LYS A 13 0.39 15.43 -9.02
N ALA A 14 1.11 16.05 -9.95
CA ALA A 14 0.91 15.86 -11.39
C ALA A 14 1.04 14.38 -11.80
N LYS A 15 2.02 13.65 -11.23
CA LYS A 15 2.22 12.23 -11.53
C LYS A 15 1.10 11.33 -11.01
N ILE A 16 0.54 11.63 -9.84
CA ILE A 16 -0.61 10.89 -9.31
C ILE A 16 -1.85 11.14 -10.19
N GLU A 17 -2.14 12.41 -10.51
CA GLU A 17 -3.28 12.78 -11.37
C GLU A 17 -3.15 12.15 -12.75
N GLU A 18 -1.96 12.19 -13.35
CA GLU A 18 -1.64 11.54 -14.62
C GLU A 18 -1.83 10.02 -14.55
N SER A 19 -1.40 9.37 -13.48
CA SER A 19 -1.39 7.89 -13.39
C SER A 19 -2.77 7.32 -13.05
N TYR A 20 -3.54 8.00 -12.20
CA TYR A 20 -4.82 7.50 -11.67
C TYR A 20 -6.06 8.20 -12.26
N GLY A 21 -5.89 9.32 -12.98
CA GLY A 21 -7.03 10.06 -13.52
C GLY A 21 -7.90 10.71 -12.45
N ILE A 22 -7.30 11.05 -11.30
CA ILE A 22 -7.97 11.77 -10.20
C ILE A 22 -7.58 13.25 -10.23
N ASN A 23 -8.39 14.11 -9.62
CA ASN A 23 -8.09 15.53 -9.43
C ASN A 23 -7.81 15.79 -7.94
N ILE A 24 -6.59 16.20 -7.61
CA ILE A 24 -6.14 16.37 -6.24
C ILE A 24 -6.41 17.81 -5.79
N THR A 25 -7.23 17.95 -4.75
CA THR A 25 -7.52 19.24 -4.11
C THR A 25 -6.44 19.61 -3.10
N ASN A 26 -5.91 18.62 -2.36
CA ASN A 26 -4.83 18.83 -1.40
C ASN A 26 -3.87 17.63 -1.31
N LEU A 27 -2.59 17.91 -1.07
CA LEU A 27 -1.54 16.91 -0.94
C LEU A 27 -0.69 17.22 0.29
N THR A 28 -0.87 16.42 1.35
CA THR A 28 -0.22 16.64 2.65
C THR A 28 0.75 15.51 2.96
N HIS A 29 2.01 15.84 3.27
CA HIS A 29 2.97 14.83 3.71
C HIS A 29 2.61 14.30 5.11
N VAL A 30 2.66 12.98 5.28
CA VAL A 30 2.39 12.31 6.54
C VAL A 30 3.71 11.91 7.17
N ILE A 31 3.97 12.52 8.34
CA ILE A 31 5.18 12.30 9.13
C ILE A 31 5.08 10.97 9.86
N GLY A 32 6.22 10.25 9.98
CA GLY A 32 6.31 9.00 10.74
C GLY A 32 6.52 7.73 9.92
N GLY A 33 6.72 7.84 8.60
CA GLY A 33 7.16 6.71 7.79
C GLY A 33 8.62 6.31 8.06
N GLU A 34 8.89 5.00 8.04
CA GLU A 34 10.25 4.44 8.20
C GLU A 34 10.82 3.88 6.89
N ALA A 35 9.98 3.32 6.02
CA ALA A 35 10.38 2.67 4.77
C ALA A 35 9.79 3.33 3.50
N SER A 36 9.00 4.38 3.67
CA SER A 36 8.36 5.11 2.57
C SER A 36 8.00 6.52 3.00
N TRP A 37 8.07 7.46 2.07
CA TRP A 37 7.42 8.76 2.21
C TRP A 37 5.93 8.61 1.95
N GLY A 38 5.12 9.11 2.87
CA GLY A 38 3.66 8.99 2.82
C GLY A 38 3.00 10.34 2.55
N TYR A 39 1.98 10.35 1.71
CA TYR A 39 1.16 11.53 1.47
C TYR A 39 -0.31 11.20 1.61
N LYS A 40 -1.04 12.03 2.35
CA LYS A 40 -2.49 12.08 2.30
C LYS A 40 -2.87 12.83 1.01
N VAL A 41 -3.63 12.17 0.16
CA VAL A 41 -4.10 12.70 -1.12
C VAL A 41 -5.59 12.94 -0.99
N GLU A 42 -6.01 14.19 -1.09
CA GLU A 42 -7.41 14.57 -0.97
C GLU A 42 -7.94 14.96 -2.35
N THR A 43 -9.12 14.45 -2.68
CA THR A 43 -9.91 14.83 -3.85
C THR A 43 -11.24 15.41 -3.36
N GLU A 44 -12.11 15.84 -4.27
CA GLU A 44 -13.45 16.30 -3.88
C GLU A 44 -14.33 15.20 -3.26
N LYS A 45 -14.10 13.93 -3.62
CA LYS A 45 -14.98 12.82 -3.25
C LYS A 45 -14.35 11.87 -2.24
N GLU A 46 -13.05 11.66 -2.36
CA GLU A 46 -12.35 10.57 -1.68
C GLU A 46 -10.98 11.04 -1.17
N THR A 47 -10.50 10.33 -0.14
CA THR A 47 -9.13 10.49 0.37
C THR A 47 -8.35 9.20 0.13
N PHE A 48 -7.12 9.35 -0.32
CA PHE A 48 -6.18 8.27 -0.56
C PHE A 48 -4.91 8.44 0.26
N PHE A 49 -4.14 7.37 0.35
CA PHE A 49 -2.79 7.39 0.89
C PHE A 49 -1.80 6.98 -0.19
N PHE A 50 -0.92 7.89 -0.54
CA PHE A 50 0.12 7.67 -1.53
C PHE A 50 1.45 7.37 -0.84
N LYS A 51 2.15 6.33 -1.30
CA LYS A 51 3.46 5.95 -0.78
C LYS A 51 4.51 6.00 -1.88
N ILE A 52 5.65 6.61 -1.56
CA ILE A 52 6.88 6.57 -2.36
C ILE A 52 7.90 5.75 -1.55
N HIS A 53 8.33 4.62 -2.09
CA HIS A 53 9.17 3.65 -1.39
C HIS A 53 10.65 3.90 -1.66
N ILE A 54 11.48 3.81 -0.61
CA ILE A 54 12.91 4.14 -0.68
C ILE A 54 13.74 2.96 -1.19
N MET A 55 13.30 1.74 -0.89
CA MET A 55 13.94 0.51 -1.33
C MET A 55 13.18 -0.07 -2.54
N LEU A 56 13.83 -0.95 -3.30
CA LEU A 56 13.25 -1.54 -4.51
C LEU A 56 12.86 -3.01 -4.34
N GLU A 57 13.49 -3.72 -3.39
CA GLU A 57 13.35 -5.17 -3.31
C GLU A 57 11.95 -5.57 -2.81
N GLU A 58 11.32 -6.49 -3.56
CA GLU A 58 10.08 -7.20 -3.24
C GLU A 58 8.74 -6.43 -3.25
N TYR A 59 8.69 -5.12 -3.50
CA TYR A 59 7.40 -4.40 -3.48
C TYR A 59 6.38 -4.97 -4.48
N LYS A 60 6.83 -5.40 -5.65
CA LYS A 60 5.97 -6.04 -6.66
C LYS A 60 5.30 -7.29 -6.12
N LEU A 61 6.07 -8.16 -5.44
CA LEU A 61 5.54 -9.39 -4.84
C LEU A 61 4.59 -9.08 -3.69
N ARG A 62 4.97 -8.14 -2.81
CA ARG A 62 4.14 -7.74 -1.66
C ARG A 62 2.81 -7.15 -2.09
N PHE A 63 2.82 -6.34 -3.15
CA PHE A 63 1.62 -5.69 -3.67
C PHE A 63 0.73 -6.66 -4.44
N ASP A 64 1.32 -7.56 -5.22
CA ASP A 64 0.57 -8.65 -5.86
C ASP A 64 -0.10 -9.53 -4.81
N LEU A 65 0.64 -9.94 -3.77
CA LEU A 65 0.11 -10.75 -2.68
C LEU A 65 -1.09 -10.07 -2.01
N THR A 66 -0.95 -8.83 -1.54
CA THR A 66 -2.05 -8.14 -0.84
C THR A 66 -3.24 -7.88 -1.75
N TYR A 67 -3.00 -7.57 -3.03
CA TYR A 67 -4.06 -7.42 -4.03
C TYR A 67 -4.81 -8.73 -4.27
N ARG A 68 -4.12 -9.86 -4.37
CA ARG A 68 -4.74 -11.19 -4.56
C ARG A 68 -5.47 -11.67 -3.32
N LEU A 69 -4.92 -11.43 -2.12
CA LEU A 69 -5.63 -11.71 -0.86
C LEU A 69 -6.98 -10.98 -0.81
N PHE A 70 -7.01 -9.72 -1.25
CA PHE A 70 -8.24 -8.94 -1.27
C PHE A 70 -9.24 -9.39 -2.35
N ASN A 71 -8.77 -9.57 -3.59
CA ASN A 71 -9.64 -9.82 -4.75
C ASN A 71 -10.01 -11.29 -4.93
N ASN A 72 -9.07 -12.21 -4.69
CA ASN A 72 -9.26 -13.64 -4.96
C ASN A 72 -9.74 -14.39 -3.71
N CYS A 73 -9.27 -14.00 -2.53
CA CYS A 73 -9.62 -14.66 -1.27
C CYS A 73 -10.71 -13.93 -0.47
N GLY A 74 -11.14 -12.75 -0.92
CA GLY A 74 -12.20 -11.97 -0.26
C GLY A 74 -11.79 -11.37 1.09
N ILE A 75 -10.50 -11.30 1.42
CA ILE A 75 -10.01 -10.76 2.69
C ILE A 75 -10.11 -9.23 2.65
N LYS A 76 -11.13 -8.65 3.28
CA LYS A 76 -11.41 -7.20 3.18
C LYS A 76 -10.62 -6.34 4.17
N ASN A 77 -10.17 -6.89 5.29
CA ASN A 77 -9.38 -6.19 6.30
C ASN A 77 -7.87 -6.21 5.99
N ILE A 78 -7.51 -5.92 4.74
CA ILE A 78 -6.13 -5.83 4.28
C ILE A 78 -5.95 -4.60 3.40
N THR A 79 -4.84 -3.90 3.59
CA THR A 79 -4.48 -2.79 2.70
C THR A 79 -3.86 -3.34 1.43
N HIS A 80 -4.36 -2.90 0.28
CA HIS A 80 -3.80 -3.26 -1.02
C HIS A 80 -3.68 -1.99 -1.90
N PRO A 81 -2.74 -1.98 -2.85
CA PRO A 81 -2.63 -0.87 -3.78
C PRO A 81 -3.80 -0.85 -4.77
N ILE A 82 -4.11 0.35 -5.24
CA ILE A 82 -5.07 0.64 -6.29
C ILE A 82 -4.32 0.56 -7.63
N LYS A 83 -4.93 -0.11 -8.61
CA LYS A 83 -4.39 -0.16 -9.97
C LYS A 83 -4.44 1.23 -10.60
N ASN A 84 -3.36 1.62 -11.27
CA ASN A 84 -3.33 2.82 -12.10
C ASN A 84 -4.16 2.62 -13.38
N LYS A 85 -4.26 3.66 -14.23
CA LYS A 85 -4.99 3.57 -15.53
C LYS A 85 -4.43 2.53 -16.50
N LYS A 86 -3.19 2.06 -16.31
CA LYS A 86 -2.56 0.99 -17.08
C LYS A 86 -2.81 -0.41 -16.49
N GLY A 87 -3.52 -0.50 -15.37
CA GLY A 87 -3.79 -1.76 -14.67
C GLY A 87 -2.66 -2.23 -13.75
N GLU A 88 -1.64 -1.40 -13.51
CA GLU A 88 -0.45 -1.74 -12.73
C GLU A 88 -0.64 -1.32 -11.26
N LEU A 89 -0.12 -2.13 -10.33
CA LEU A 89 -0.15 -1.84 -8.88
C LEU A 89 0.98 -0.93 -8.41
N ILE A 90 2.01 -0.76 -9.25
CA ILE A 90 3.19 0.06 -8.99
C ILE A 90 3.43 0.92 -10.23
N PHE A 91 3.76 2.18 -10.03
CA PHE A 91 4.44 2.99 -11.03
C PHE A 91 5.69 3.61 -10.42
N TYR A 92 6.52 4.23 -11.24
CA TYR A 92 7.76 4.84 -10.79
C TYR A 92 7.66 6.37 -10.83
N LEU A 93 8.05 6.99 -9.72
CA LEU A 93 8.28 8.42 -9.64
C LEU A 93 9.80 8.63 -9.60
N ASP A 94 10.35 9.07 -10.74
CA ASP A 94 11.79 9.00 -11.01
C ASP A 94 12.29 7.55 -10.80
N LYS A 95 13.22 7.31 -9.87
CA LYS A 95 13.74 5.99 -9.54
C LYS A 95 12.97 5.24 -8.44
N TYR A 96 11.98 5.87 -7.82
CA TYR A 96 11.29 5.32 -6.65
C TYR A 96 9.99 4.62 -7.03
N PRO A 97 9.76 3.36 -6.60
CA PRO A 97 8.47 2.72 -6.77
C PRO A 97 7.44 3.42 -5.89
N ALA A 98 6.25 3.62 -6.46
CA ALA A 98 5.18 4.33 -5.80
C ALA A 98 3.82 3.67 -6.08
N ALA A 99 2.91 3.81 -5.12
CA ALA A 99 1.57 3.25 -5.22
C ALA A 99 0.56 4.06 -4.41
N LEU A 100 -0.69 4.07 -4.89
CA LEU A 100 -1.83 4.67 -4.22
C LEU A 100 -2.62 3.59 -3.47
N PHE A 101 -3.11 3.93 -2.29
CA PHE A 101 -3.91 3.07 -1.42
C PHE A 101 -5.16 3.83 -0.98
N ASN A 102 -6.21 3.11 -0.57
CA ASN A 102 -7.32 3.72 0.14
C ASN A 102 -6.82 4.33 1.46
N PHE A 103 -7.28 5.55 1.78
CA PHE A 103 -7.00 6.13 3.09
C PHE A 103 -7.84 5.45 4.16
N ILE A 104 -7.19 4.96 5.22
CA ILE A 104 -7.87 4.34 6.35
C ILE A 104 -7.81 5.29 7.53
N SER A 105 -8.98 5.78 7.93
CA SER A 105 -9.12 6.51 9.19
C SER A 105 -9.19 5.52 10.34
N GLY A 106 -8.37 5.72 11.37
CA GLY A 106 -8.37 4.86 12.55
C GLY A 106 -7.19 5.11 13.48
N SER A 107 -7.21 4.42 14.62
CA SER A 107 -6.11 4.33 15.57
C SER A 107 -5.41 2.98 15.44
N ASN A 108 -4.13 2.94 15.79
CA ASN A 108 -3.39 1.70 15.94
C ASN A 108 -3.51 1.17 17.38
N ALA A 109 -3.15 -0.10 17.58
CA ALA A 109 -3.22 -0.75 18.88
C ALA A 109 -2.37 -0.06 19.97
N SER A 110 -1.32 0.67 19.59
CA SER A 110 -0.51 1.44 20.55
C SER A 110 -1.23 2.65 21.14
N LYS A 111 -2.29 3.14 20.50
CA LYS A 111 -3.11 4.27 20.99
C LYS A 111 -4.44 3.81 21.60
N SER A 112 -4.97 2.69 21.12
CA SER A 112 -6.22 2.11 21.59
C SER A 112 -6.07 0.60 21.51
N GLU A 113 -5.95 -0.06 22.65
CA GLU A 113 -5.83 -1.51 22.70
C GLU A 113 -7.03 -2.19 22.03
N LEU A 114 -6.79 -3.38 21.48
CA LEU A 114 -7.83 -4.20 20.87
C LEU A 114 -8.69 -4.81 21.98
N ASN A 115 -10.01 -4.71 21.85
CA ASN A 115 -10.94 -5.43 22.72
C ASN A 115 -11.04 -6.93 22.32
N ASN A 116 -11.73 -7.72 23.13
CA ASN A 116 -11.87 -9.16 22.91
C ASN A 116 -12.46 -9.52 21.54
N ASP A 117 -13.46 -8.77 21.07
CA ASP A 117 -14.09 -9.01 19.76
C ASP A 117 -13.12 -8.71 18.61
N GLN A 118 -12.33 -7.64 18.74
CA GLN A 118 -11.29 -7.28 17.77
C GLN A 118 -10.14 -8.30 17.77
N CYS A 119 -9.74 -8.82 18.93
CA CYS A 119 -8.77 -9.90 19.04
C CYS A 119 -9.27 -11.19 18.37
N PHE A 120 -10.54 -11.55 18.61
CA PHE A 120 -11.15 -12.70 17.94
C PHE A 120 -11.22 -12.50 16.42
N ALA A 121 -11.63 -11.32 15.96
CA ALA A 121 -11.68 -10.98 14.54
C ALA A 121 -10.28 -11.04 13.90
N LEU A 122 -9.24 -10.56 14.60
CA LEU A 122 -7.85 -10.65 14.16
C LEU A 122 -7.39 -12.12 14.03
N GLY A 123 -7.73 -12.98 15.00
CA GLY A 123 -7.41 -14.41 14.93
C GLY A 123 -8.09 -15.09 13.73
N LYS A 124 -9.37 -14.78 13.48
CA LYS A 124 -10.10 -15.27 12.31
C LYS A 124 -9.47 -14.80 11.00
N LEU A 125 -9.11 -13.51 10.92
CA LEU A 125 -8.42 -12.92 9.77
C LEU A 125 -7.09 -13.61 9.49
N LEU A 126 -6.28 -13.85 10.52
CA LEU A 126 -5.00 -14.53 10.38
C LEU A 126 -5.17 -15.97 9.87
N GLY A 127 -6.18 -16.69 10.38
CA GLY A 127 -6.55 -18.01 9.87
C GLY A 127 -6.93 -18.00 8.38
N GLN A 128 -7.62 -16.97 7.90
CA GLN A 128 -7.93 -16.80 6.48
C GLN A 128 -6.67 -16.55 5.64
N VAL A 129 -5.75 -15.70 6.13
CA VAL A 129 -4.48 -15.43 5.45
C VAL A 129 -3.64 -16.70 5.32
N HIS A 130 -3.53 -17.52 6.37
CA HIS A 130 -2.78 -18.78 6.30
C HIS A 130 -3.36 -19.77 5.29
N LYS A 131 -4.69 -19.85 5.19
CA LYS A 131 -5.38 -20.73 4.23
C LYS A 131 -5.36 -20.20 2.80
N ALA A 132 -5.11 -18.89 2.60
CA ALA A 132 -5.13 -18.28 1.29
C ALA A 132 -4.11 -18.89 0.31
N LYS A 133 -3.04 -19.53 0.82
CA LYS A 133 -2.07 -20.28 0.00
C LYS A 133 -2.75 -21.28 -0.94
N GLU A 134 -3.82 -21.94 -0.49
CA GLU A 134 -4.57 -22.92 -1.30
C GLU A 134 -5.25 -22.27 -2.52
N THR A 135 -5.63 -20.99 -2.41
CA THR A 135 -6.31 -20.23 -3.47
C THR A 135 -5.34 -19.47 -4.38
N ILE A 136 -4.24 -18.94 -3.82
CA ILE A 136 -3.28 -18.11 -4.58
C ILE A 136 -2.04 -18.89 -5.04
N GLY A 137 -1.87 -20.16 -4.62
CA GLY A 137 -0.66 -20.92 -4.90
C GLY A 137 0.61 -20.27 -4.32
N ASP A 138 1.78 -20.74 -4.75
CA ASP A 138 3.04 -20.11 -4.36
C ASP A 138 3.22 -18.79 -5.11
N VAL A 139 3.13 -17.66 -4.39
CA VAL A 139 3.43 -16.32 -4.92
C VAL A 139 4.96 -16.08 -5.02
N PHE A 140 5.74 -16.97 -4.40
CA PHE A 140 7.20 -16.96 -4.39
C PHE A 140 7.72 -18.12 -5.24
N THR A 141 8.21 -17.85 -6.45
CA THR A 141 9.03 -18.80 -7.21
C THR A 141 10.50 -18.63 -6.80
N GLU A 142 11.36 -19.65 -6.94
CA GLU A 142 12.78 -19.56 -6.54
C GLU A 142 13.55 -18.40 -7.19
N GLU A 143 13.08 -17.88 -8.33
CA GLU A 143 13.64 -16.70 -9.01
C GLU A 143 13.30 -15.36 -8.33
N SER A 144 12.32 -15.36 -7.41
CA SER A 144 11.77 -14.15 -6.79
C SER A 144 12.47 -13.72 -5.49
N ILE A 145 13.38 -14.57 -4.97
CA ILE A 145 14.20 -14.28 -3.80
C ILE A 145 15.64 -14.07 -4.28
N PRO A 146 16.19 -12.84 -4.28
CA PRO A 146 17.59 -12.65 -4.59
C PRO A 146 18.42 -13.38 -3.54
N ARG A 147 19.04 -14.50 -3.93
CA ARG A 147 20.03 -15.18 -3.09
C ARG A 147 21.21 -14.23 -2.95
N LYS A 148 21.33 -13.58 -1.78
CA LYS A 148 22.56 -12.90 -1.41
C LYS A 148 23.63 -13.97 -1.19
N PHE A 149 24.64 -13.97 -2.05
CA PHE A 149 25.92 -14.65 -1.81
C PHE A 149 26.73 -13.87 -0.78
#